data_AF-A0AAD7KEF4-F1
#
_entry.id   AF-A0AAD7KEF4-F1
#
_cell.length_a   1.000
_cell.length_b   1.000
_cell.length_c   1.000
_cell.angle_alpha   90.00
_cell.angle_beta   90.00
_cell.angle_gamma   90.00
#
_symmetry.space_group_name_H-M   'P 1'
#
loop_
_entity.id
_entity.type
_entity.pdbx_description
1 polymer ?
#
loop_
_entity_poly.entity_id
_entity_poly.type
_entity_poly.pdbx_seq_one_letter_code
_entity_poly.pdbx_strand_id
1 'polypeptide(L)'
;MYSADRAINNINARAGPNPSLRVLFYKLAGLLHIPIRVVFVFDGPNRPEYKRNTRVITHGHPLTASFQQLIRDFGYHWHTVCTFSQAPGEADTELGLLASEGYIDAVQTTDSDIFLFGAPTVIYVPQKKTDGPNITMYTSEDLFTNPSISLTRGGMLLIALLCGGDYNEGITGCGLKSAHAVARGDLGDALLHKALCSTTLTNGFLEFVLSWKEQLCLEFAEDPRGLLGRKWAIAATIAQSQ
;
A
#
# COMPACT_ATOMS: atom_id res chain seq x y z
N MET A 1 5.77 2.16 13.22
CA MET A 1 5.70 3.52 12.63
C MET A 1 4.24 3.86 12.29
N TYR A 2 3.81 5.12 12.28
CA TYR A 2 2.40 5.53 12.13
C TYR A 2 2.20 6.54 10.99
N SER A 3 1.23 6.29 10.10
CA SER A 3 0.81 7.25 9.06
C SER A 3 0.05 8.42 9.69
N ALA A 4 0.65 9.61 9.67
CA ALA A 4 0.17 10.77 10.42
C ALA A 4 -1.05 11.45 9.76
N ASP A 5 -1.10 11.52 8.43
CA ASP A 5 -2.24 12.10 7.71
C ASP A 5 -3.52 11.30 7.92
N ARG A 6 -3.41 9.96 8.04
CA ARG A 6 -4.55 9.09 8.40
C ARG A 6 -5.03 9.31 9.82
N ALA A 7 -4.11 9.56 10.75
CA ALA A 7 -4.44 9.85 12.14
C ALA A 7 -5.38 11.07 12.26
N ILE A 8 -5.15 12.04 11.38
CA ILE A 8 -5.85 13.32 11.32
C ILE A 8 -7.21 13.17 10.62
N ASN A 9 -7.26 12.46 9.49
CA ASN A 9 -8.46 12.35 8.65
C ASN A 9 -9.63 11.57 9.29
N ASN A 10 -9.38 10.76 10.33
CA ASN A 10 -10.40 9.93 11.00
C ASN A 10 -10.95 10.51 12.31
N ILE A 11 -10.76 11.80 12.61
CA ILE A 11 -11.13 12.38 13.91
C ILE A 11 -12.55 12.97 13.90
N ASN A 12 -13.48 12.33 14.60
CA ASN A 12 -14.84 12.82 14.82
C ASN A 12 -15.06 13.22 16.29
N ALA A 13 -14.59 14.41 16.68
CA ALA A 13 -14.82 14.96 18.01
C ALA A 13 -15.50 16.33 17.92
N ARG A 14 -16.61 16.52 18.66
CA ARG A 14 -17.52 17.68 18.48
C ARG A 14 -17.64 18.61 19.69
N ALA A 15 -17.03 18.27 20.84
CA ALA A 15 -17.28 18.98 22.11
C ALA A 15 -15.99 19.46 22.78
N GLY A 16 -16.00 20.71 23.26
CA GLY A 16 -14.87 21.38 23.92
C GLY A 16 -13.89 22.04 22.94
N PRO A 17 -12.89 22.78 23.46
CA PRO A 17 -11.88 23.45 22.64
C PRO A 17 -11.00 22.43 21.91
N ASN A 18 -10.68 22.72 20.65
CA ASN A 18 -9.79 21.91 19.78
C ASN A 18 -10.04 20.40 19.88
N PRO A 19 -11.28 19.94 19.64
CA PRO A 19 -11.69 18.57 19.95
C PRO A 19 -10.89 17.54 19.16
N SER A 20 -10.46 17.87 17.93
CA SER A 20 -9.64 16.98 17.10
C SER A 20 -8.21 16.83 17.62
N LEU A 21 -7.56 17.94 18.01
CA LEU A 21 -6.22 17.89 18.61
C LEU A 21 -6.24 17.15 19.95
N ARG A 22 -7.33 17.26 20.72
CA ARG A 22 -7.48 16.50 21.97
C ARG A 22 -7.48 14.99 21.74
N VAL A 23 -8.10 14.51 20.65
CA VAL A 23 -8.04 13.08 20.29
C VAL A 23 -6.60 12.68 19.96
N LEU A 24 -5.87 13.48 19.18
CA LEU A 24 -4.46 13.23 18.87
C LEU A 24 -3.60 13.23 20.13
N PHE A 25 -3.80 14.18 21.04
CA PHE A 25 -3.12 14.26 22.32
C PHE A 25 -3.27 12.96 23.13
N TYR A 26 -4.51 12.47 23.31
CA TYR A 26 -4.72 11.24 24.07
C TYR A 26 -4.18 9.99 23.35
N LYS A 27 -4.17 9.97 22.01
CA LYS A 27 -3.47 8.92 21.25
C LYS A 27 -1.97 8.94 21.52
N LEU A 28 -1.32 10.11 21.47
CA LEU A 28 0.11 10.27 21.79
C LEU A 28 0.43 9.89 23.23
N ALA A 29 -0.43 10.25 24.18
CA ALA A 29 -0.30 9.87 25.59
C ALA A 29 -0.41 8.36 25.78
N GLY A 30 -1.34 7.69 25.09
CA GLY A 30 -1.44 6.23 25.12
C GLY A 30 -0.17 5.53 24.66
N LEU A 31 0.51 6.07 23.65
CA LEU A 31 1.76 5.52 23.13
C LEU A 31 2.92 5.60 24.14
N LEU A 32 2.90 6.56 25.10
CA LEU A 32 3.97 6.69 26.10
C LEU A 32 4.00 5.51 27.08
N HIS A 33 2.87 4.81 27.24
CA HIS A 33 2.76 3.65 28.12
C HIS A 33 3.25 2.35 27.48
N ILE A 34 3.63 2.39 26.19
CA ILE A 34 4.03 1.22 25.42
C ILE A 34 5.54 1.33 25.14
N PRO A 35 6.35 0.29 25.37
CA PRO A 35 7.80 0.33 25.16
C PRO A 35 8.17 0.23 23.68
N ILE A 36 7.68 1.16 22.86
CA ILE A 36 7.93 1.25 21.42
C ILE A 36 8.49 2.61 21.06
N ARG A 37 9.35 2.64 20.04
CA ARG A 37 9.74 3.91 19.40
C ARG A 37 8.81 4.15 18.22
N VAL A 38 8.02 5.21 18.33
CA VAL A 38 7.12 5.63 17.26
C VAL A 38 7.80 6.72 16.45
N VAL A 39 7.78 6.54 15.14
CA VAL A 39 8.05 7.60 14.19
C VAL A 39 6.77 7.88 13.42
N PHE A 40 6.52 9.16 13.17
CA PHE A 40 5.35 9.63 12.42
C PHE A 40 5.80 10.06 11.03
N VAL A 41 5.13 9.56 9.99
CA VAL A 41 5.42 9.89 8.59
C VAL A 41 4.26 10.67 7.98
N PHE A 42 4.58 11.80 7.36
CA PHE A 42 3.63 12.72 6.71
C PHE A 42 3.87 12.76 5.20
N ASP A 43 2.79 12.84 4.42
CA ASP A 43 2.84 12.90 2.96
C ASP A 43 3.74 14.04 2.45
N GLY A 44 4.46 13.77 1.36
CA GLY A 44 5.29 14.74 0.67
C GLY A 44 4.51 15.62 -0.32
N PRO A 45 5.17 16.66 -0.86
CA PRO A 45 4.57 17.57 -1.85
C PRO A 45 4.34 16.91 -3.22
N ASN A 46 5.00 15.80 -3.55
CA ASN A 46 4.90 15.14 -4.85
C ASN A 46 3.92 13.94 -4.84
N ARG A 47 2.89 13.97 -3.97
CA ARG A 47 1.82 12.97 -4.02
C ARG A 47 1.04 13.06 -5.34
N PRO A 48 0.50 11.95 -5.87
CA PRO A 48 -0.25 11.97 -7.12
C PRO A 48 -1.41 12.98 -7.05
N GLU A 49 -1.61 13.74 -8.13
CA GLU A 49 -2.72 14.71 -8.21
C GLU A 49 -4.10 14.03 -8.29
N TYR A 50 -4.12 12.78 -8.74
CA TYR A 50 -5.33 11.97 -8.90
C TYR A 50 -5.13 10.59 -8.28
N LYS A 51 -6.15 10.13 -7.55
CA LYS A 51 -6.23 8.81 -6.92
C LYS A 51 -7.65 8.29 -7.07
N ARG A 52 -7.84 7.09 -7.65
CA ARG A 52 -9.18 6.51 -7.91
C ARG A 52 -10.13 7.48 -8.63
N ASN A 53 -9.67 8.12 -9.70
CA ASN A 53 -10.41 9.15 -10.45
C ASN A 53 -10.88 10.37 -9.63
N THR A 54 -10.34 10.53 -8.42
CA THR A 54 -10.64 11.64 -7.53
C THR A 54 -9.41 12.52 -7.40
N ARG A 55 -9.60 13.84 -7.53
CA ARG A 55 -8.51 14.79 -7.33
C ARG A 55 -8.06 14.76 -5.87
N VAL A 56 -6.77 14.53 -5.66
CA VAL A 56 -6.17 14.57 -4.33
C VAL A 56 -6.09 16.02 -3.88
N ILE A 57 -6.60 16.31 -2.69
CA ILE A 57 -6.41 17.62 -2.06
C ILE A 57 -4.91 17.75 -1.80
N THR A 58 -4.23 18.69 -2.46
CA THR A 58 -2.77 18.89 -2.35
C THR A 58 -2.36 19.81 -1.19
N HIS A 59 -3.32 20.54 -0.61
CA HIS A 59 -3.07 21.30 0.61
C HIS A 59 -2.98 20.36 1.81
N GLY A 60 -1.95 20.53 2.64
CA GLY A 60 -1.81 19.78 3.89
C GLY A 60 -3.02 20.01 4.81
N HIS A 61 -3.36 19.02 5.63
CA HIS A 61 -4.48 19.16 6.55
C HIS A 61 -4.22 20.34 7.51
N PRO A 62 -5.23 21.19 7.83
CA PRO A 62 -5.03 22.34 8.72
C PRO A 62 -4.41 22.02 10.09
N LEU A 63 -4.55 20.76 10.53
CA LEU A 63 -4.02 20.25 11.80
C LEU A 63 -2.58 19.75 11.71
N THR A 64 -1.98 19.63 10.52
CA THR A 64 -0.64 19.04 10.35
C THR A 64 0.40 19.78 11.17
N ALA A 65 0.42 21.12 11.13
CA ALA A 65 1.37 21.93 11.91
C ALA A 65 1.18 21.76 13.42
N SER A 66 -0.06 21.83 13.90
CA SER A 66 -0.36 21.64 15.33
C SER A 66 -0.08 20.21 15.80
N PHE A 67 -0.28 19.20 14.95
CA PHE A 67 0.04 17.83 15.28
C PHE A 67 1.55 17.59 15.32
N GLN A 68 2.30 18.13 14.35
CA GLN A 68 3.77 18.12 14.40
C GLN A 68 4.28 18.74 15.69
N GLN A 69 3.72 19.87 16.13
CA GLN A 69 4.04 20.49 17.40
C GLN A 69 3.79 19.55 18.58
N LEU A 70 2.60 18.93 18.66
CA LEU A 70 2.29 17.95 19.70
C LEU A 70 3.26 16.77 19.69
N ILE A 71 3.63 16.24 18.53
CA ILE A 71 4.60 15.15 18.45
C ILE A 71 5.96 15.58 19.02
N ARG A 72 6.41 16.83 18.73
CA ARG A 72 7.65 17.38 19.33
C ARG A 72 7.54 17.47 20.84
N ASP A 73 6.44 18.02 21.34
CA ASP A 73 6.24 18.28 22.77
C ASP A 73 6.19 16.98 23.59
N PHE A 74 5.68 15.89 23.00
CA PHE A 74 5.70 14.56 23.61
C PHE A 74 7.07 13.86 23.55
N GLY A 75 8.07 14.47 22.88
CA GLY A 75 9.41 13.90 22.72
C GLY A 75 9.50 12.77 21.70
N TYR A 76 8.47 12.59 20.86
CA TYR A 76 8.52 11.62 19.77
C TYR A 76 9.33 12.16 18.59
N HIS A 77 9.88 11.24 17.79
CA HIS A 77 10.51 11.59 16.53
C HIS A 77 9.42 11.63 15.44
N TRP A 78 9.44 12.65 14.57
CA TRP A 78 8.68 12.62 13.32
C TRP A 78 9.63 12.78 12.14
N HIS A 79 9.29 12.12 11.05
CA HIS A 79 9.95 12.26 9.77
C HIS A 79 8.89 12.75 8.78
N THR A 80 8.98 14.00 8.36
CA THR A 80 8.24 14.41 7.16
C THR A 80 8.98 13.79 5.97
N VAL A 81 8.28 13.13 5.04
CA VAL A 81 8.92 12.57 3.84
C VAL A 81 9.58 13.71 3.06
N CYS A 82 10.88 13.94 3.28
CA CYS A 82 11.76 14.91 2.65
C CYS A 82 13.11 14.97 3.43
N THR A 83 14.22 14.59 2.80
CA THR A 83 15.33 15.51 2.40
C THR A 83 16.58 14.73 1.99
N PHE A 84 16.92 14.77 0.71
CA PHE A 84 18.23 15.14 0.12
C PHE A 84 18.13 14.82 -1.38
N SER A 85 17.81 15.85 -2.19
CA SER A 85 17.73 15.79 -3.67
C SER A 85 16.58 14.92 -4.23
N GLN A 86 15.40 15.53 -4.48
CA GLN A 86 14.26 15.00 -5.28
C GLN A 86 13.99 13.47 -5.17
N ALA A 87 13.01 12.97 -4.40
CA ALA A 87 11.57 13.24 -4.48
C ALA A 87 10.82 12.69 -3.23
N PRO A 88 9.62 13.20 -2.86
CA PRO A 88 8.77 12.42 -1.94
C PRO A 88 7.25 12.44 -2.28
N GLY A 89 6.71 11.25 -2.56
CA GLY A 89 5.31 10.96 -2.89
C GLY A 89 4.42 10.72 -1.67
N GLU A 90 3.78 9.55 -1.61
CA GLU A 90 2.88 9.15 -0.50
C GLU A 90 3.67 8.58 0.69
N ALA A 91 3.21 8.89 1.91
CA ALA A 91 3.82 8.40 3.17
C ALA A 91 3.89 6.86 3.24
N ASP A 92 2.88 6.18 2.69
CA ASP A 92 2.81 4.72 2.70
C ASP A 92 3.93 4.09 1.85
N THR A 93 4.36 4.73 0.77
CA THR A 93 5.48 4.24 -0.05
C THR A 93 6.80 4.33 0.71
N GLU A 94 7.07 5.47 1.35
CA GLU A 94 8.27 5.67 2.18
C GLU A 94 8.29 4.67 3.35
N LEU A 95 7.14 4.51 4.02
CA LEU A 95 6.98 3.55 5.11
C LEU A 95 7.29 2.12 4.68
N GLY A 96 6.83 1.72 3.49
CA GLY A 96 7.11 0.40 2.93
C GLY A 96 8.60 0.18 2.68
N LEU A 97 9.27 1.17 2.07
CA LEU A 97 10.70 1.11 1.78
C LEU A 97 11.54 1.06 3.06
N LEU A 98 11.27 1.94 4.02
CA LEU A 98 12.00 1.96 5.29
C LEU A 98 11.82 0.64 6.07
N ALA A 99 10.62 0.04 5.99
CA ALA A 99 10.35 -1.25 6.60
C ALA A 99 11.06 -2.40 5.86
N SER A 100 11.13 -2.38 4.53
CA SER A 100 11.84 -3.41 3.75
C SER A 100 13.36 -3.37 3.98
N GLU A 101 13.92 -2.18 4.20
CA GLU A 101 15.35 -1.98 4.50
C GLU A 101 15.69 -2.21 5.99
N GLY A 102 14.71 -2.56 6.83
CA GLY A 102 14.93 -2.87 8.25
C GLY A 102 15.12 -1.66 9.17
N TYR A 103 14.84 -0.43 8.70
CA TYR A 103 14.80 0.75 9.56
C TYR A 103 13.57 0.77 10.49
N ILE A 104 12.53 0.00 10.16
CA ILE A 104 11.26 -0.08 10.88
C ILE A 104 10.84 -1.54 11.03
N ASP A 105 10.44 -1.95 12.23
CA ASP A 105 9.96 -3.31 12.49
C ASP A 105 8.53 -3.57 11.99
N ALA A 106 7.65 -2.57 12.08
CA ALA A 106 6.25 -2.67 11.67
C ALA A 106 5.62 -1.32 11.29
N VAL A 107 4.69 -1.36 10.34
CA VAL A 107 3.91 -0.19 9.90
C VAL A 107 2.48 -0.28 10.43
N GLN A 108 2.03 0.73 11.17
CA GLN A 108 0.64 0.86 11.57
C GLN A 108 -0.12 1.67 10.52
N THR A 109 -0.98 0.99 9.76
CA THR A 109 -1.83 1.59 8.72
C THR A 109 -3.12 0.78 8.57
N THR A 110 -4.11 1.36 7.89
CA THR A 110 -5.33 0.65 7.49
C THR A 110 -5.27 0.15 6.04
N ASP A 111 -4.24 0.53 5.29
CA ASP A 111 -4.14 0.19 3.88
C ASP A 111 -3.22 -0.99 3.64
N SER A 112 -3.66 -1.87 2.75
CA SER A 112 -2.95 -3.10 2.39
C SER A 112 -1.79 -2.86 1.42
N ASP A 113 -1.78 -1.72 0.72
CA ASP A 113 -0.77 -1.40 -0.30
C ASP A 113 0.65 -1.32 0.28
N ILE A 114 0.76 -1.17 1.60
CA ILE A 114 2.01 -1.21 2.32
C ILE A 114 2.79 -2.52 2.13
N PHE A 115 2.09 -3.65 1.93
CA PHE A 115 2.72 -4.93 1.61
C PHE A 115 3.29 -4.94 0.19
N LEU A 116 2.61 -4.27 -0.76
CA LEU A 116 3.11 -4.08 -2.12
C LEU A 116 4.38 -3.19 -2.11
N PHE A 117 4.45 -2.21 -1.21
CA PHE A 117 5.64 -1.40 -1.00
C PHE A 117 6.78 -2.14 -0.28
N GLY A 118 6.53 -3.34 0.23
CA GLY A 118 7.56 -4.23 0.76
C GLY A 118 7.62 -4.33 2.29
N ALA A 119 6.65 -3.77 3.02
CA ALA A 119 6.63 -3.90 4.48
C ALA A 119 6.42 -5.37 4.90
N PRO A 120 7.28 -5.92 5.77
CA PRO A 120 7.15 -7.30 6.23
C PRO A 120 6.00 -7.47 7.23
N THR A 121 5.71 -6.44 8.03
CA THR A 121 4.75 -6.50 9.15
C THR A 121 3.88 -5.25 9.18
N VAL A 122 2.56 -5.46 9.29
CA VAL A 122 1.55 -4.42 9.35
C VAL A 122 0.70 -4.57 10.61
N ILE A 123 0.53 -3.47 11.34
CA ILE A 123 -0.31 -3.38 12.53
C ILE A 123 -1.60 -2.68 12.14
N TYR A 124 -2.70 -3.42 12.14
CA TYR A 124 -4.04 -2.88 11.94
C TYR A 124 -4.67 -2.52 13.28
N VAL A 125 -5.01 -1.24 13.44
CA VAL A 125 -5.79 -0.75 14.57
C VAL A 125 -7.18 -0.37 14.09
N PRO A 126 -8.24 -1.02 14.61
CA PRO A 126 -9.60 -0.72 14.19
C PRO A 126 -9.97 0.75 14.43
N GLN A 127 -10.62 1.36 13.44
CA GLN A 127 -10.97 2.80 13.49
C GLN A 127 -12.36 3.03 14.08
N LYS A 128 -13.24 2.03 14.07
CA LYS A 128 -14.61 2.13 14.60
C LYS A 128 -14.72 1.38 15.92
N LYS A 129 -15.53 1.93 16.83
CA LYS A 129 -15.84 1.27 18.12
C LYS A 129 -16.52 -0.09 17.96
N THR A 130 -17.18 -0.34 16.82
CA THR A 130 -17.86 -1.59 16.49
C THR A 130 -16.89 -2.74 16.21
N ASP A 131 -15.65 -2.43 15.85
CA ASP A 131 -14.69 -3.40 15.33
C ASP A 131 -13.88 -4.07 16.47
N GLY A 132 -14.24 -3.77 17.72
CA GLY A 132 -13.58 -4.25 18.92
C GLY A 132 -12.27 -3.51 19.24
N PRO A 133 -11.68 -3.74 20.42
CA PRO A 133 -10.44 -3.09 20.84
C PRO A 133 -9.18 -3.79 20.31
N ASN A 134 -9.34 -4.92 19.61
CA ASN A 134 -8.23 -5.81 19.29
C ASN A 134 -7.38 -5.22 18.16
N ILE A 135 -6.07 -5.14 18.42
CA ILE A 135 -5.08 -4.82 17.40
C ILE A 135 -4.74 -6.13 16.68
N THR A 136 -4.77 -6.10 15.35
CA THR A 136 -4.42 -7.26 14.53
C THR A 136 -3.08 -7.00 13.84
N MET A 137 -2.20 -7.99 13.85
CA MET A 137 -0.95 -7.95 13.11
C MET A 137 -1.05 -8.87 11.90
N TYR A 138 -0.60 -8.39 10.75
CA TYR A 138 -0.50 -9.14 9.51
C TYR A 138 0.96 -9.16 9.08
N THR A 139 1.47 -10.31 8.67
CA THR A 139 2.83 -10.42 8.13
C THR A 139 2.78 -10.85 6.65
N SER A 140 3.77 -10.42 5.89
CA SER A 140 3.95 -10.87 4.50
C SER A 140 4.16 -12.38 4.40
N GLU A 141 4.77 -12.98 5.44
CA GLU A 141 4.92 -14.43 5.58
C GLU A 141 3.57 -15.12 5.74
N ASP A 142 2.65 -14.59 6.55
CA ASP A 142 1.30 -15.15 6.69
C ASP A 142 0.52 -15.07 5.37
N LEU A 143 0.67 -13.97 4.62
CA LEU A 143 0.03 -13.80 3.30
C LEU A 143 0.53 -14.83 2.29
N PHE A 144 1.82 -15.16 2.34
CA PHE A 144 2.45 -16.13 1.45
C PHE A 144 2.17 -17.58 1.86
N THR A 145 2.28 -17.90 3.14
CA THR A 145 2.20 -19.28 3.64
C THR A 145 0.76 -19.78 3.81
N ASN A 146 -0.21 -18.88 4.00
CA ASN A 146 -1.60 -19.27 4.14
C ASN A 146 -2.15 -19.83 2.81
N PRO A 147 -2.57 -21.11 2.73
CA PRO A 147 -3.00 -21.73 1.47
C PRO A 147 -4.22 -21.08 0.81
N SER A 148 -5.03 -20.36 1.60
CA SER A 148 -6.21 -19.64 1.10
C SER A 148 -5.85 -18.29 0.46
N ILE A 149 -4.69 -17.71 0.83
CA ILE A 149 -4.20 -16.44 0.32
C ILE A 149 -3.09 -16.71 -0.70
N SER A 150 -1.98 -17.30 -0.26
CA SER A 150 -0.87 -17.74 -1.11
C SER A 150 -0.34 -16.63 -2.04
N LEU A 151 -0.17 -15.42 -1.49
CA LEU A 151 0.24 -14.24 -2.26
C LEU A 151 1.65 -13.78 -1.90
N THR A 152 2.48 -13.64 -2.94
CA THR A 152 3.76 -12.95 -2.89
C THR A 152 3.59 -11.46 -3.14
N ARG A 153 4.67 -10.68 -2.96
CA ARG A 153 4.70 -9.26 -3.33
C ARG A 153 4.40 -9.06 -4.83
N GLY A 154 4.95 -9.90 -5.69
CA GLY A 154 4.66 -9.88 -7.13
C GLY A 154 3.21 -10.29 -7.42
N GLY A 155 2.67 -11.27 -6.70
CA GLY A 155 1.25 -11.63 -6.80
C GLY A 155 0.32 -10.46 -6.46
N MET A 156 0.60 -9.72 -5.36
CA MET A 156 -0.15 -8.52 -5.01
C MET A 156 -0.04 -7.42 -6.07
N LEU A 157 1.15 -7.23 -6.65
CA LEU A 157 1.36 -6.31 -7.78
C LEU A 157 0.45 -6.68 -8.96
N LEU A 158 0.40 -7.97 -9.29
CA LEU A 158 -0.42 -8.46 -10.40
C LEU A 158 -1.91 -8.20 -10.15
N ILE A 159 -2.39 -8.39 -8.91
CA ILE A 159 -3.78 -8.05 -8.55
C ILE A 159 -4.04 -6.55 -8.76
N ALA A 160 -3.14 -5.68 -8.30
CA ALA A 160 -3.30 -4.23 -8.44
C ALA A 160 -3.29 -3.76 -9.91
N LEU A 161 -2.56 -4.45 -10.79
CA LEU A 161 -2.56 -4.19 -12.24
C LEU A 161 -3.81 -4.72 -12.94
N LEU A 162 -4.35 -5.86 -12.49
CA LEU A 162 -5.50 -6.51 -13.12
C LEU A 162 -6.83 -5.91 -12.67
N CYS A 163 -7.01 -5.69 -11.38
CA CYS A 163 -8.25 -5.18 -10.79
C CYS A 163 -8.33 -3.66 -10.71
N GLY A 164 -7.19 -2.99 -10.89
CA GLY A 164 -7.07 -1.58 -10.60
C GLY A 164 -6.74 -1.33 -9.15
N GLY A 165 -6.21 -0.14 -8.89
CA GLY A 165 -5.83 0.33 -7.57
C GLY A 165 -5.87 1.84 -7.52
N ASP A 166 -5.00 2.42 -6.72
CA ASP A 166 -4.97 3.87 -6.53
C ASP A 166 -4.50 4.64 -7.76
N TYR A 167 -3.67 3.99 -8.59
CA TYR A 167 -2.96 4.61 -9.71
C TYR A 167 -3.42 4.15 -11.10
N ASN A 168 -4.30 3.14 -11.18
CA ASN A 168 -4.78 2.60 -12.46
C ASN A 168 -6.18 1.98 -12.30
N GLU A 169 -6.96 1.94 -13.38
CA GLU A 169 -8.32 1.38 -13.38
C GLU A 169 -8.35 -0.15 -13.54
N GLY A 170 -7.22 -0.77 -13.82
CA GLY A 170 -7.11 -2.19 -14.11
C GLY A 170 -7.63 -2.57 -15.49
N ILE A 171 -7.90 -3.86 -15.65
CA ILE A 171 -8.39 -4.45 -16.90
C ILE A 171 -9.88 -4.69 -16.77
N THR A 172 -10.67 -4.05 -17.64
CA THR A 172 -12.12 -4.20 -17.69
C THR A 172 -12.53 -5.67 -17.76
N GLY A 173 -13.37 -6.10 -16.81
CA GLY A 173 -13.84 -7.47 -16.72
C GLY A 173 -12.95 -8.42 -15.91
N CYS A 174 -11.77 -7.98 -15.44
CA CYS A 174 -10.93 -8.75 -14.52
C CYS A 174 -11.25 -8.40 -13.06
N GLY A 175 -11.91 -9.32 -12.36
CA GLY A 175 -12.26 -9.14 -10.94
C GLY A 175 -11.25 -9.78 -9.99
N LEU A 176 -11.38 -9.48 -8.70
CA LEU A 176 -10.47 -9.97 -7.66
C LEU A 176 -10.29 -11.49 -7.67
N LYS A 177 -11.35 -12.26 -7.93
CA LYS A 177 -11.28 -13.73 -7.95
C LYS A 177 -10.36 -14.26 -9.05
N SER A 178 -10.48 -13.71 -10.26
CA SER A 178 -9.69 -14.15 -11.42
C SER A 178 -8.25 -13.62 -11.33
N ALA A 179 -8.08 -12.39 -10.84
CA ALA A 179 -6.77 -11.82 -10.59
C ALA A 179 -6.02 -12.60 -9.49
N HIS A 180 -6.68 -12.90 -8.37
CA HIS A 180 -6.12 -13.69 -7.27
C HIS A 180 -5.69 -15.08 -7.74
N ALA A 181 -6.52 -15.75 -8.56
CA ALA A 181 -6.18 -17.06 -9.11
C ALA A 181 -4.85 -17.06 -9.88
N VAL A 182 -4.66 -16.10 -10.80
CA VAL A 182 -3.41 -15.99 -11.58
C VAL A 182 -2.24 -15.45 -10.75
N ALA A 183 -2.52 -14.57 -9.78
CA ALA A 183 -1.53 -14.00 -8.88
C ALA A 183 -0.87 -15.02 -7.93
N ARG A 184 -1.45 -16.20 -7.77
CA ARG A 184 -0.83 -17.34 -7.07
C ARG A 184 0.23 -18.05 -7.93
N GLY A 185 0.30 -17.75 -9.22
CA GLY A 185 1.38 -18.19 -10.09
C GLY A 185 2.62 -17.31 -9.97
N ASP A 186 3.59 -17.54 -10.85
CA ASP A 186 4.90 -16.87 -10.88
C ASP A 186 4.93 -15.57 -11.71
N LEU A 187 3.87 -15.29 -12.49
CA LEU A 187 3.84 -14.14 -13.41
C LEU A 187 4.03 -12.81 -12.70
N GLY A 188 3.45 -12.66 -11.51
CA GLY A 188 3.60 -11.44 -10.71
C GLY A 188 5.03 -11.22 -10.25
N ASP A 189 5.70 -12.29 -9.78
CA ASP A 189 7.08 -12.22 -9.30
C ASP A 189 8.07 -12.02 -10.46
N ALA A 190 7.84 -12.66 -11.61
CA ALA A 190 8.64 -12.44 -12.81
C ALA A 190 8.60 -10.97 -13.27
N LEU A 191 7.40 -10.36 -13.27
CA LEU A 191 7.24 -8.95 -13.62
C LEU A 191 7.93 -8.03 -12.61
N LEU A 192 7.69 -8.25 -11.31
CA LEU A 192 8.29 -7.46 -10.25
C LEU A 192 9.82 -7.52 -10.30
N HIS A 193 10.39 -8.73 -10.41
CA HIS A 193 11.83 -8.92 -10.51
C HIS A 193 12.41 -8.17 -11.72
N LYS A 194 11.79 -8.30 -12.90
CA LYS A 194 12.25 -7.59 -14.09
C LYS A 194 12.18 -6.07 -13.90
N ALA A 195 11.11 -5.55 -13.31
CA ALA A 195 10.94 -4.13 -13.04
C ALA A 195 12.03 -3.60 -12.08
N LEU A 196 12.35 -4.34 -11.02
CA LEU A 196 13.38 -3.95 -10.06
C LEU A 196 14.80 -4.02 -10.64
N CYS A 197 15.07 -4.99 -11.51
CA CYS A 197 16.39 -5.11 -12.16
C CYS A 197 16.60 -4.16 -13.35
N SER A 198 15.55 -3.50 -13.83
CA SER A 198 15.62 -2.62 -15.00
C SER A 198 15.76 -1.17 -14.55
N THR A 199 16.95 -0.59 -14.66
CA THR A 199 17.20 0.82 -14.31
C THR A 199 16.66 1.82 -15.34
N THR A 200 16.36 1.36 -16.55
CA THR A 200 15.78 2.15 -17.65
C THR A 200 14.81 1.31 -18.48
N LEU A 201 13.82 1.98 -19.09
CA LEU A 201 12.91 1.38 -20.08
C LEU A 201 13.68 1.09 -21.38
N THR A 202 14.44 -0.01 -21.38
CA THR A 202 15.18 -0.48 -22.55
C THR A 202 14.28 -1.31 -23.47
N ASN A 203 14.70 -1.50 -24.71
CA ASN A 203 14.01 -2.40 -25.65
C ASN A 203 13.85 -3.82 -25.07
N GLY A 204 14.86 -4.31 -24.32
CA GLY A 204 14.78 -5.62 -23.67
C GLY A 204 13.82 -5.70 -22.47
N PHE A 205 13.38 -4.56 -21.92
CA PHE A 205 12.26 -4.52 -20.97
C PHE A 205 10.94 -4.63 -21.72
N LEU A 206 10.78 -3.90 -22.83
CA LEU A 206 9.57 -3.93 -23.66
C LEU A 206 9.34 -5.33 -24.26
N GLU A 207 10.38 -5.97 -24.80
CA GLU A 207 10.31 -7.35 -25.31
C GLU A 207 9.88 -8.34 -24.23
N PHE A 208 10.42 -8.19 -23.02
CA PHE A 208 9.98 -9.00 -21.88
C PHE A 208 8.52 -8.77 -21.55
N VAL A 209 8.06 -7.50 -21.48
CA VAL A 209 6.66 -7.19 -21.15
C VAL A 209 5.72 -7.77 -22.20
N LEU A 210 6.08 -7.72 -23.49
CA LEU A 210 5.30 -8.31 -24.56
C LEU A 210 5.17 -9.83 -24.39
N SER A 211 6.29 -10.54 -24.18
CA SER A 211 6.26 -11.99 -23.94
C SER A 211 5.53 -12.36 -22.65
N TRP A 212 5.72 -11.60 -21.58
CA TRP A 212 5.01 -11.77 -20.31
C TRP A 212 3.51 -11.59 -20.48
N LYS A 213 3.09 -10.60 -21.27
CA LYS A 213 1.69 -10.33 -21.57
C LYS A 213 1.06 -11.46 -22.38
N GLU A 214 1.78 -12.04 -23.33
CA GLU A 214 1.32 -13.24 -24.06
C GLU A 214 1.10 -14.42 -23.12
N GLN A 215 2.01 -14.65 -22.17
CA GLN A 215 1.84 -15.70 -21.15
C GLN A 215 0.61 -15.44 -20.28
N LEU A 216 0.42 -14.20 -19.82
CA LEU A 216 -0.76 -13.80 -19.05
C LEU A 216 -2.06 -14.04 -19.85
N CYS A 217 -2.09 -13.65 -21.12
CA CYS A 217 -3.22 -13.92 -22.01
C CYS A 217 -3.50 -15.42 -22.13
N LEU A 218 -2.45 -16.24 -22.27
CA LEU A 218 -2.56 -17.68 -22.39
C LEU A 218 -3.11 -18.32 -21.10
N GLU A 219 -2.72 -17.83 -19.92
CA GLU A 219 -3.32 -18.26 -18.65
C GLU A 219 -4.83 -18.03 -18.65
N PHE A 220 -5.28 -16.85 -19.06
CA PHE A 220 -6.72 -16.56 -19.12
C PHE A 220 -7.46 -17.32 -20.22
N ALA A 221 -6.84 -17.53 -21.38
CA ALA A 221 -7.47 -18.18 -22.53
C ALA A 221 -7.55 -19.70 -22.39
N GLU A 222 -6.49 -20.34 -21.90
CA GLU A 222 -6.33 -21.79 -21.94
C GLU A 222 -6.17 -22.44 -20.57
N ASP A 223 -5.85 -21.66 -19.53
CA ASP A 223 -5.63 -22.14 -18.14
C ASP A 223 -4.72 -23.38 -18.07
N PRO A 224 -3.53 -23.36 -18.71
CA PRO A 224 -2.67 -24.54 -18.82
C PRO A 224 -2.21 -25.09 -17.47
N ARG A 225 -2.16 -24.23 -16.45
CA ARG A 225 -1.76 -24.56 -15.08
C ARG A 225 -2.95 -24.89 -14.16
N GLY A 226 -4.19 -24.76 -14.66
CA GLY A 226 -5.39 -25.01 -13.87
C GLY A 226 -5.60 -24.04 -12.71
N LEU A 227 -5.02 -22.83 -12.78
CA LEU A 227 -5.10 -21.81 -11.73
C LEU A 227 -6.49 -21.17 -11.69
N LEU A 228 -7.12 -20.97 -12.85
CA LEU A 228 -8.41 -20.29 -12.98
C LEU A 228 -9.61 -21.23 -12.86
N GLY A 229 -9.42 -22.51 -13.15
CA GLY A 229 -10.46 -23.55 -13.17
C GLY A 229 -11.46 -23.42 -14.33
N ARG A 230 -11.29 -22.42 -15.20
CA ARG A 230 -12.07 -22.17 -16.42
C ARG A 230 -11.38 -21.15 -17.31
N LYS A 231 -11.76 -21.14 -18.58
CA LYS A 231 -11.35 -20.11 -19.56
C LYS A 231 -12.08 -18.79 -19.32
N TRP A 232 -11.40 -17.68 -19.52
CA TRP A 232 -11.94 -16.33 -19.40
C TRP A 232 -11.75 -15.55 -20.70
N ALA A 233 -12.84 -14.97 -21.22
CA ALA A 233 -12.82 -14.18 -22.46
C ALA A 233 -12.02 -12.86 -22.35
N ILE A 234 -11.53 -12.52 -21.15
CA ILE A 234 -10.77 -11.28 -20.90
C ILE A 234 -9.38 -11.28 -21.56
N ALA A 235 -8.88 -12.44 -22.01
CA ALA A 235 -7.59 -12.53 -22.70
C ALA A 235 -7.50 -11.58 -23.92
N ALA A 236 -8.61 -11.38 -24.64
CA ALA A 236 -8.66 -10.44 -25.75
C ALA A 236 -8.54 -8.98 -25.30
N THR A 237 -9.14 -8.63 -24.16
CA THR A 237 -9.04 -7.30 -23.54
C THR A 237 -7.63 -7.04 -23.02
N ILE A 238 -6.99 -8.06 -22.41
CA ILE A 238 -5.60 -7.98 -21.97
C ILE A 238 -4.71 -7.73 -23.19
N ALA A 239 -4.84 -8.51 -24.27
CA ALA A 239 -4.04 -8.33 -25.49
C ALA A 239 -4.11 -6.90 -26.06
N GLN A 240 -5.25 -6.23 -25.92
CA GLN A 240 -5.51 -4.87 -26.42
C GLN A 240 -5.14 -3.74 -25.45
N SER A 241 -4.89 -4.03 -24.16
CA SER A 241 -4.52 -2.99 -23.18
C SER A 241 -3.13 -2.42 -23.47
N GLN A 242 -2.98 -1.10 -23.47
CA GLN A 242 -1.67 -0.44 -23.63
C GLN A 242 -0.86 -0.47 -22.34
#